data_AF-A0A3B9R4B1-F1
#
_entry.id   AF-A0A3B9R4B1-F1
#
_cell.length_a   1.000
_cell.length_b   1.000
_cell.length_c   1.000
_cell.angle_alpha   90.00
_cell.angle_beta   90.00
_cell.angle_gamma   90.00
#
_symmetry.space_group_name_H-M   'P 1'
#
loop_
_entity.id
_entity.type
_entity.pdbx_description
1 polymer ?
#
loop_
_entity_poly.entity_id
_entity_poly.type
_entity_poly.pdbx_seq_one_letter_code
_entity_poly.pdbx_strand_id
1 'polypeptide(L)'
;MFVETLKTMRLYERQSKLGVYHTFHRKNTIYVFKCDSCGVVFLRPRKNVDPERASNDFKHVCSYCDMKKFAQKIGVKMRKIYKIDCSSTIQL
;
A
#
# COMPACT_ATOMS: atom_id res chain seq x y z
N MET A 1 -3.35 -8.16 2.03
CA MET A 1 -2.99 -8.35 3.45
C MET A 1 -1.67 -7.66 3.79
N PHE A 2 -1.58 -7.02 4.95
CA PHE A 2 -0.33 -6.52 5.55
C PHE A 2 0.45 -7.68 6.18
N VAL A 3 1.76 -7.70 5.97
CA VAL A 3 2.64 -8.77 6.45
C VAL A 3 3.55 -8.24 7.55
N GLU A 4 4.37 -7.24 7.24
CA GLU A 4 5.36 -6.70 8.17
C GLU A 4 5.86 -5.30 7.76
N THR A 5 6.62 -4.70 8.66
CA THR A 5 7.34 -3.43 8.42
C THR A 5 8.84 -3.66 8.44
N LEU A 6 9.50 -3.34 7.33
CA LEU A 6 10.95 -3.39 7.19
C LEU A 6 11.55 -2.00 7.41
N LYS A 7 12.61 -1.92 8.20
CA LYS A 7 13.43 -0.71 8.39
C LYS A 7 14.75 -0.91 7.67
N THR A 8 14.98 -0.12 6.63
CA THR A 8 16.20 -0.18 5.79
C THR A 8 16.99 1.11 5.93
N MET A 9 18.30 1.03 5.74
CA MET A 9 19.19 2.18 5.65
C MET A 9 19.66 2.31 4.21
N ARG A 10 19.53 3.50 3.62
CA ARG A 10 20.06 3.80 2.29
C ARG A 10 21.14 4.87 2.40
N LEU A 11 22.25 4.63 1.71
CA LEU A 11 23.31 5.59 1.49
C LEU A 11 22.92 6.50 0.33
N TYR A 12 23.06 7.80 0.52
CA TYR A 12 22.85 8.82 -0.49
C TYR A 12 24.09 9.69 -0.58
N GLU A 13 24.31 10.23 -1.77
CA GLU A 13 25.33 11.24 -2.01
C GLU A 13 24.66 12.55 -2.46
N ARG A 14 25.24 13.67 -2.03
CA ARG A 14 24.86 14.99 -2.51
C ARG A 14 26.10 15.80 -2.83
N GLN A 15 26.04 16.56 -3.90
CA GLN A 15 27.10 17.51 -4.25
C GLN A 15 26.85 18.84 -3.55
N SER A 16 27.90 19.41 -2.96
CA SER A 16 27.86 20.76 -2.40
C SER A 16 27.91 21.81 -3.51
N LYS A 17 27.62 23.07 -3.16
CA LYS A 17 27.71 24.19 -4.12
C LYS A 17 29.13 24.38 -4.68
N LEU A 18 30.17 23.90 -3.98
CA LEU A 18 31.58 23.97 -4.37
C LEU A 18 32.06 22.68 -5.08
N GLY A 19 31.15 21.76 -5.40
CA GLY A 19 31.46 20.53 -6.13
C GLY A 19 31.91 19.34 -5.26
N VAL A 20 32.03 19.52 -3.94
CA VAL A 20 32.44 18.44 -3.01
C VAL A 20 31.27 17.50 -2.71
N TYR A 21 31.50 16.18 -2.83
CA TYR A 21 30.49 15.17 -2.53
C TYR A 21 30.44 14.85 -1.03
N HIS A 22 29.23 14.77 -0.49
CA HIS A 22 28.99 14.36 0.89
C HIS A 22 28.04 13.18 0.92
N THR A 23 28.44 12.11 1.61
CA THR A 23 27.60 10.95 1.85
C THR A 23 26.78 11.12 3.11
N PHE A 24 25.52 10.71 3.06
CA PHE A 24 24.65 10.66 4.24
C PHE A 24 23.75 9.43 4.20
N HIS A 25 23.37 8.94 5.38
CA HIS A 25 22.49 7.80 5.52
C HIS A 25 21.07 8.28 5.84
N ARG A 26 20.06 7.64 5.24
CA ARG A 26 18.65 7.90 5.57
C ARG A 26 17.95 6.59 5.91
N LYS A 27 17.26 6.59 7.05
CA LYS A 27 16.32 5.54 7.46
C LYS A 27 15.12 5.55 6.51
N ASN A 28 14.79 4.41 5.95
CA ASN A 28 13.64 4.21 5.10
C ASN A 28 12.79 3.05 5.63
N THR A 29 11.51 3.32 5.88
CA THR A 29 10.56 2.32 6.35
C THR A 29 9.73 1.85 5.17
N ILE A 30 9.65 0.53 4.97
CA ILE A 30 8.96 -0.12 3.86
C ILE A 30 7.93 -1.08 4.47
N TYR A 31 6.71 -1.05 3.95
CA TYR A 31 5.68 -2.02 4.28
C TYR A 31 5.69 -3.16 3.29
N VAL A 32 5.59 -4.38 3.82
CA VAL A 32 5.45 -5.61 3.05
C VAL A 32 4.00 -6.01 3.05
N PHE A 33 3.45 -6.17 1.85
CA PHE A 33 2.07 -6.59 1.65
C PHE A 33 2.03 -7.87 0.82
N LYS A 34 0.99 -8.66 1.04
CA LYS A 34 0.58 -9.76 0.17
C LYS A 34 -0.68 -9.34 -0.59
N CYS A 35 -0.70 -9.51 -1.90
CA CYS A 35 -1.84 -9.13 -2.74
C CYS A 35 -3.06 -10.00 -2.42
N ASP A 36 -4.19 -9.37 -2.13
CA ASP A 36 -5.45 -10.07 -1.85
C ASP A 36 -6.12 -10.62 -3.13
N SER A 37 -5.64 -10.22 -4.32
CA SER A 37 -6.15 -10.72 -5.60
C SER A 37 -5.35 -11.89 -6.16
N CYS A 38 -4.02 -11.87 -6.07
CA CYS A 38 -3.15 -12.87 -6.70
C CYS A 38 -2.14 -13.53 -5.74
N GLY A 39 -2.08 -13.11 -4.47
CA GLY A 39 -1.20 -13.69 -3.47
C GLY A 39 0.27 -13.27 -3.55
N VAL A 40 0.69 -12.51 -4.57
CA VAL A 40 2.08 -12.04 -4.73
C VAL A 40 2.45 -11.06 -3.61
N VAL A 41 3.67 -11.18 -3.08
CA VAL A 41 4.23 -10.25 -2.10
C VAL A 41 4.81 -9.02 -2.82
N PHE A 42 4.52 -7.83 -2.31
CA PHE A 42 5.01 -6.58 -2.87
C PHE A 42 5.33 -5.56 -1.77
N LEU A 43 6.20 -4.61 -2.13
CA LEU A 43 6.74 -3.61 -1.22
C LEU A 43 6.14 -2.24 -1.54
N ARG A 44 5.80 -1.47 -0.50
CA ARG A 44 5.50 -0.04 -0.65
C ARG A 44 6.25 0.78 0.39
N PRO A 45 6.88 1.90 0.01
CA PRO A 45 7.50 2.79 0.98
C PRO A 45 6.43 3.40 1.88
N ARG A 46 6.68 3.47 3.19
CA ARG A 46 5.73 4.01 4.18
C ARG A 46 5.23 5.40 3.82
N LYS A 47 6.07 6.26 3.23
CA LYS A 47 5.68 7.62 2.80
C LYS A 47 4.54 7.67 1.77
N ASN A 48 4.28 6.57 1.05
CA ASN A 48 3.24 6.49 0.02
C ASN A 48 2.01 5.72 0.50
N VAL A 49 1.94 5.35 1.77
CA VAL A 49 0.85 4.56 2.34
C VAL A 49 0.41 5.25 3.63
N ASP A 50 -0.89 5.56 3.70
CA ASP A 50 -1.49 6.03 4.93
C ASP A 50 -1.22 5.02 6.06
N PRO A 51 -0.68 5.43 7.22
CA PRO A 51 -0.42 4.53 8.33
C PRO A 51 -1.62 3.70 8.77
N GLU A 52 -2.83 4.24 8.72
CA GLU A 52 -4.06 3.52 9.10
C GLU A 52 -4.37 2.40 8.11
N ARG A 53 -3.95 2.55 6.85
CA ARG A 53 -4.12 1.52 5.81
C ARG A 53 -3.10 0.40 5.93
N ALA A 54 -2.06 0.52 6.75
CA ALA A 54 -1.09 -0.56 6.98
C ALA A 54 -1.62 -1.63 7.95
N SER A 55 -2.90 -2.01 7.80
CA SER A 55 -3.58 -3.05 8.56
C SER A 55 -4.25 -4.07 7.64
N ASN A 56 -4.83 -5.11 8.22
CA ASN A 56 -5.58 -6.15 7.50
C ASN A 56 -7.06 -5.81 7.26
N ASP A 57 -7.53 -4.69 7.83
CA ASP A 57 -8.90 -4.19 7.62
C ASP A 57 -9.07 -3.72 6.18
N PHE A 58 -7.98 -3.18 5.60
CA PHE A 58 -7.93 -2.76 4.21
C PHE A 58 -7.44 -3.86 3.28
N LYS A 59 -7.97 -3.85 2.05
CA LYS A 59 -7.50 -4.74 0.98
C LYS A 59 -6.31 -4.13 0.26
N HIS A 60 -5.30 -4.95 0.03
CA HIS A 60 -4.02 -4.60 -0.56
C HIS A 60 -3.86 -5.30 -1.90
N VAL A 61 -3.75 -4.52 -2.96
CA VAL A 61 -3.65 -5.03 -4.34
C VAL A 61 -2.33 -4.55 -4.95
N CYS A 62 -1.61 -5.48 -5.59
CA CYS A 62 -0.36 -5.18 -6.29
C CYS A 62 -0.62 -4.39 -7.58
N SER A 63 0.42 -3.75 -8.13
CA SER A 63 0.32 -2.95 -9.37
C SER A 63 -0.03 -3.77 -10.61
N TYR A 64 0.23 -5.08 -10.60
CA TYR A 64 -0.07 -5.97 -11.71
C TYR A 64 -1.55 -6.37 -11.79
N CYS A 65 -2.30 -6.22 -10.68
CA CYS A 65 -3.72 -6.52 -10.65
C CYS A 65 -4.55 -5.26 -10.87
N ASP A 66 -5.70 -5.41 -11.52
CA ASP A 66 -6.66 -4.31 -11.68
C ASP A 66 -7.36 -4.00 -10.34
N MET A 67 -6.85 -2.97 -9.67
CA MET A 67 -7.35 -2.51 -8.38
C MET A 67 -8.81 -2.06 -8.44
N LYS A 68 -9.24 -1.40 -9.53
CA LYS A 68 -10.61 -0.89 -9.66
C LYS A 68 -11.60 -2.04 -9.82
N LYS A 69 -11.27 -2.99 -10.70
CA LYS A 69 -12.10 -4.18 -10.92
C LYS A 69 -12.18 -5.04 -9.66
N PHE A 70 -11.07 -5.19 -8.93
CA PHE A 70 -11.08 -5.89 -7.65
C PHE A 70 -11.96 -5.20 -6.61
N ALA A 71 -11.82 -3.88 -6.44
CA ALA A 71 -12.63 -3.11 -5.50
C ALA A 71 -14.13 -3.20 -5.81
N GLN A 72 -14.52 -3.09 -7.08
CA GLN A 72 -15.91 -3.27 -7.52
C GLN A 72 -16.42 -4.68 -7.22
N LYS A 73 -15.63 -5.72 -7.50
CA LYS A 73 -16.01 -7.13 -7.21
C LYS A 73 -16.25 -7.35 -5.72
N ILE A 74 -15.39 -6.82 -4.86
CA ILE A 74 -15.56 -6.89 -3.40
C ILE A 74 -16.80 -6.10 -2.96
N GLY A 75 -17.01 -4.89 -3.48
CA GLY A 75 -18.19 -4.07 -3.15
C GLY A 75 -19.51 -4.74 -3.55
N VAL A 76 -19.57 -5.39 -4.72
CA VAL A 76 -20.74 -6.20 -5.13
C VAL A 76 -20.95 -7.38 -4.17
N LYS A 77 -19.88 -8.06 -3.74
CA LYS A 77 -19.97 -9.17 -2.78
C LYS A 77 -20.50 -8.69 -1.43
N MET A 78 -19.99 -7.57 -0.92
CA MET A 78 -20.43 -7.01 0.36
C MET A 78 -21.89 -6.58 0.31
N ARG A 79 -22.34 -5.89 -0.75
CA ARG A 79 -23.75 -5.52 -0.92
C ARG A 79 -24.69 -6.73 -0.88
N LYS A 80 -24.31 -7.85 -1.51
CA LYS A 80 -25.08 -9.10 -1.44
C LYS A 80 -25.16 -9.67 -0.02
N ILE A 81 -24.05 -9.65 0.73
CA ILE A 81 -23.99 -10.14 2.11
C ILE A 81 -24.88 -9.29 3.01
N TYR A 82 -24.77 -7.97 2.90
CA TYR A 82 -25.53 -7.02 3.74
C TYR A 82 -26.93 -6.73 3.22
N LYS A 83 -27.36 -7.35 2.11
CA LYS A 83 -28.65 -7.13 1.44
C LYS A 83 -28.92 -5.64 1.15
N ILE A 84 -27.87 -4.92 0.77
CA ILE A 84 -27.89 -3.50 0.46
C ILE A 84 -28.20 -3.34 -1.03
N ASP A 85 -29.31 -2.67 -1.34
CA ASP A 85 -29.77 -2.34 -2.68
C ASP A 85 -28.97 -1.17 -3.28
N CYS A 86 -28.93 -1.07 -4.61
CA CYS A 86 -28.16 -0.03 -5.31
C CYS A 86 -28.67 1.40 -5.02
N SER A 87 -29.93 1.55 -4.61
CA SER A 87 -30.57 2.82 -4.25
C SER A 87 -30.34 3.26 -2.81
N SER A 88 -29.74 2.42 -1.97
CA SER A 88 -29.45 2.78 -0.59
C SER A 88 -28.40 3.90 -0.49
N THR A 89 -28.65 4.87 0.39
CA THR A 89 -27.72 5.98 0.69
C THR A 89 -26.59 5.55 1.66
N ILE A 90 -26.53 4.27 2.03
CA ILE A 90 -25.60 3.76 3.04
C ILE A 90 -24.22 3.56 2.39
N GLN A 91 -23.22 4.28 2.89
CA GLN A 91 -21.83 4.09 2.49
C GLN A 91 -21.19 3.01 3.37
N LEU A 92 -20.64 1.97 2.72
CA LEU A 92 -19.87 0.87 3.33
C LEU A 92 -18.37 1.20 3.37
#